data_AF-A0A3N5LTR4-F1
#
_entry.id   AF-A0A3N5LTR4-F1
#
_cell.length_a   1.000
_cell.length_b   1.000
_cell.length_c   1.000
_cell.angle_alpha   90.00
_cell.angle_beta   90.00
_cell.angle_gamma   90.00
#
_symmetry.space_group_name_H-M   'P 1'
#
loop_
_entity.id
_entity.type
_entity.pdbx_description
1 polymer ?
#
loop_
_entity_poly.entity_id
_entity_poly.type
_entity_poly.pdbx_seq_one_letter_code
_entity_poly.pdbx_strand_id
1 'polypeptide(L)'
;MSSGKPAGKVQKREVECPVHGIHYDPEVTPECVLCLKYSQPERTGGRRKGGVWLLVLLAAVVGFLFYRSVGPYLSGRTTPTSSGAVDKPQEPFSWFMSPAVMDPSPYKAQITTIESILYKKSPVSSGDIGVLERTGQELSEQIGKDAGAIAPQVSSDLMFWVAALGSEEESGYALPDLSRARAEWEKLREHHFERKPWFQAVGGKETSLAQRPRPPEADPEVVRGLRESARAIVRLIDEGRRECERLGEIVGEADREAPKKIAEWRQWSQQWEGRVRQAAATLSPGARRSAHPDVSMANQSLEFAVHSLRLVPNAANDFGVPFYSERERRFNEALAHVQTAEDYLARVK
;
A
#
# COMPACT_ATOMS: atom_id res chain seq x y z
N MET A 1 26.32 -36.77 59.70
CA MET A 1 27.35 -36.04 58.94
C MET A 1 27.34 -36.59 57.52
N SER A 2 26.64 -35.92 56.61
CA SER A 2 26.52 -36.35 55.20
C SER A 2 27.40 -35.45 54.35
N SER A 3 28.44 -36.04 53.77
CA SER A 3 29.48 -35.35 53.00
C SER A 3 28.94 -35.01 51.60
N GLY A 4 28.56 -33.75 51.39
CA GLY A 4 28.14 -33.25 50.09
C GLY A 4 29.31 -33.26 49.09
N LYS A 5 29.21 -34.10 48.06
CA LYS A 5 30.12 -34.07 46.90
C LYS A 5 29.91 -32.76 46.14
N PRO A 6 30.96 -31.97 45.86
CA PRO A 6 30.83 -30.77 45.04
C PRO A 6 30.48 -31.15 43.61
N ALA A 7 29.42 -30.55 43.07
CA ALA A 7 29.04 -30.69 41.67
C ALA A 7 30.17 -30.16 40.79
N GLY A 8 30.82 -31.05 40.04
CA GLY A 8 31.84 -30.68 39.07
C GLY A 8 31.26 -29.72 38.04
N LYS A 9 31.95 -28.60 37.78
CA LYS A 9 31.60 -27.68 36.70
C LYS A 9 31.69 -28.44 35.37
N VAL A 10 30.56 -28.74 34.76
CA VAL A 10 30.50 -29.26 33.39
C VAL A 10 31.02 -28.16 32.47
N GLN A 11 32.20 -28.36 31.88
CA GLN A 11 32.71 -27.47 30.84
C GLN A 11 31.84 -27.65 29.59
N LYS A 12 31.01 -26.65 29.27
CA LYS A 12 30.25 -26.62 28.03
C LYS A 12 31.21 -26.62 26.85
N ARG A 13 31.06 -27.60 25.95
CA ARG A 13 31.80 -27.64 24.68
C ARG A 13 31.03 -26.81 23.66
N GLU A 14 31.39 -25.54 23.54
CA GLU A 14 30.87 -24.69 22.46
C GLU A 14 31.59 -25.02 21.15
N VAL A 15 30.82 -25.21 20.08
CA VAL A 15 31.33 -25.48 18.72
C VAL A 15 30.88 -24.35 17.81
N GLU A 16 31.78 -23.77 17.02
CA GLU A 16 31.46 -22.75 16.03
C GLU A 16 30.91 -23.37 14.75
N CYS A 17 29.76 -22.88 14.29
CA CYS A 17 29.16 -23.32 13.03
C CYS A 17 29.98 -22.83 11.83
N PRO A 18 30.45 -23.71 10.93
CA PRO A 18 31.30 -23.32 9.80
C PRO A 18 30.57 -22.50 8.72
N VAL A 19 29.23 -22.50 8.73
CA VAL A 19 28.41 -21.77 7.74
C VAL A 19 28.09 -20.35 8.22
N HIS A 20 27.78 -20.19 9.50
CA HIS A 20 27.23 -18.95 10.05
C HIS A 20 28.15 -18.26 11.08
N GLY A 21 29.24 -18.89 11.53
CA GLY A 21 30.13 -18.35 12.56
C GLY A 21 29.50 -18.25 13.97
N ILE A 22 28.37 -18.94 14.18
CA ILE A 22 27.63 -18.91 15.45
C ILE A 22 28.06 -20.11 16.29
N HIS A 23 28.44 -19.84 17.54
CA HIS A 23 28.73 -20.89 18.52
C HIS A 23 27.43 -21.53 19.02
N TYR A 24 27.40 -22.85 19.09
CA TYR A 24 26.28 -23.61 19.63
C TYR A 24 26.78 -24.78 20.48
N ASP A 25 25.90 -25.27 21.35
CA ASP A 25 26.16 -26.42 22.21
C ASP A 25 25.54 -27.67 21.56
N PRO A 26 26.35 -28.63 21.06
CA PRO A 26 25.86 -29.84 20.40
C PRO A 26 25.10 -30.78 21.36
N GLU A 27 25.24 -30.61 22.68
CA GLU A 27 24.43 -31.36 23.66
C GLU A 27 23.00 -30.81 23.76
N VAL A 28 22.78 -29.54 23.38
CA VAL A 28 21.46 -28.88 23.42
C VAL A 28 20.78 -28.92 22.06
N THR A 29 21.52 -28.66 20.98
CA THR A 29 21.00 -28.62 19.61
C THR A 29 22.00 -29.26 18.65
N PRO A 30 21.57 -30.18 17.76
CA PRO A 30 22.50 -30.92 16.88
C PRO A 30 23.22 -30.04 15.85
N GLU A 31 22.68 -28.87 15.54
CA GLU A 31 23.23 -27.89 14.61
C GLU A 31 22.91 -26.46 15.09
N CYS A 32 23.54 -25.45 14.49
CA CYS A 32 23.26 -24.06 14.87
C CYS A 32 21.82 -23.67 14.53
N VAL A 33 21.26 -22.71 15.28
CA VAL A 33 19.85 -22.29 15.15
C VAL A 33 19.44 -21.88 13.72
N LEU A 34 20.37 -21.33 12.94
CA LEU A 34 20.11 -20.95 11.55
C LEU A 34 20.08 -22.18 10.64
N CYS A 35 21.07 -23.08 10.75
CA CYS A 35 21.05 -24.35 10.01
C CYS A 35 19.78 -25.15 10.32
N LEU A 36 19.38 -25.24 11.60
CA LEU A 36 18.16 -25.90 12.04
C LEU A 36 16.90 -25.28 11.41
N LYS A 37 16.88 -23.95 11.27
CA LYS A 37 15.75 -23.23 10.63
C LYS A 37 15.68 -23.51 9.13
N TYR A 38 16.83 -23.67 8.46
CA TYR A 38 16.90 -23.96 7.03
C TYR A 38 16.75 -25.45 6.71
N SER A 39 17.07 -26.35 7.65
CA SER A 39 16.98 -27.81 7.48
C SER A 39 15.58 -28.35 7.75
N GLN A 40 14.74 -27.62 8.49
CA GLN A 40 13.34 -27.99 8.63
C GLN A 40 12.63 -27.77 7.29
N PRO A 41 12.13 -28.83 6.62
CA PRO A 41 11.27 -28.65 5.46
C PRO A 41 10.12 -27.76 5.93
N GLU A 42 9.84 -26.68 5.18
CA GLU A 42 8.71 -25.82 5.47
C GLU A 42 7.51 -26.73 5.70
N ARG A 43 7.11 -26.89 6.97
CA ARG A 43 5.85 -27.51 7.30
C ARG A 43 4.84 -26.54 6.72
N THR A 44 4.46 -26.79 5.46
CA THR A 44 3.26 -26.25 4.83
C THR A 44 2.12 -26.80 5.64
N GLY A 45 1.91 -26.19 6.80
CA GLY A 45 0.81 -26.48 7.68
C GLY A 45 -0.43 -26.20 6.86
N GLY A 46 -1.08 -27.26 6.41
CA GLY A 46 -2.48 -27.29 6.03
C GLY A 46 -3.38 -26.94 7.21
N ARG A 47 -3.07 -25.85 7.93
CA ARG A 47 -4.00 -25.16 8.80
C ARG A 47 -5.02 -24.51 7.88
N ARG A 48 -6.16 -25.18 7.76
CA ARG A 48 -7.41 -24.71 7.16
C ARG A 48 -7.52 -23.18 7.19
N LYS A 49 -7.19 -22.53 6.07
CA LYS A 49 -7.52 -21.11 5.78
C LYS A 49 -9.04 -20.88 5.59
N GLY A 50 -9.89 -21.80 6.05
CA GLY A 50 -11.34 -21.69 5.96
C GLY A 50 -11.92 -20.66 6.93
N GLY A 51 -11.30 -20.45 8.10
CA GLY A 51 -11.84 -19.52 9.11
C GLY A 51 -11.73 -18.04 8.73
N VAL A 52 -10.62 -17.63 8.12
CA VAL A 52 -10.40 -16.23 7.73
C VAL A 52 -11.28 -15.85 6.54
N TRP A 53 -11.43 -16.75 5.56
CA TRP A 53 -12.35 -16.53 4.44
C TRP A 53 -13.81 -16.47 4.88
N LEU A 54 -14.21 -17.26 5.89
CA LEU A 54 -15.55 -17.18 6.45
C LEU A 54 -15.81 -15.83 7.13
N LEU A 55 -14.83 -15.28 7.86
CA LEU A 55 -14.95 -13.96 8.50
C LEU A 55 -15.00 -12.82 7.47
N VAL A 56 -14.19 -12.89 6.40
CA VAL A 56 -14.24 -11.91 5.30
C VAL A 56 -15.58 -11.97 4.57
N LEU A 57 -16.11 -13.17 4.32
CA LEU A 57 -17.45 -13.36 3.74
C LEU A 57 -18.56 -12.83 4.65
N LEU A 58 -18.48 -13.09 5.96
CA LEU A 58 -19.43 -12.57 6.94
C LEU A 58 -19.40 -11.04 7.00
N ALA A 59 -18.21 -10.43 7.02
CA ALA A 59 -18.07 -8.97 6.98
C ALA A 59 -18.62 -8.37 5.69
N ALA A 60 -18.38 -9.00 4.53
CA ALA A 60 -18.92 -8.57 3.25
C ALA A 60 -20.46 -8.69 3.19
N VAL A 61 -21.04 -9.77 3.74
CA VAL A 61 -22.50 -9.96 3.83
C VAL A 61 -23.12 -8.93 4.77
N VAL A 62 -22.53 -8.68 5.94
CA VAL A 62 -23.01 -7.65 6.87
C VAL A 62 -22.94 -6.26 6.22
N GLY A 63 -21.82 -5.93 5.56
CA GLY A 63 -21.67 -4.67 4.81
C GLY A 63 -22.69 -4.54 3.68
N PHE A 64 -22.97 -5.60 2.94
CA PHE A 64 -23.98 -5.61 1.87
C PHE A 64 -25.41 -5.46 2.41
N LEU A 65 -25.76 -6.15 3.50
CA LEU A 65 -27.06 -6.02 4.15
C LEU A 65 -27.26 -4.62 4.75
N PHE A 66 -26.21 -4.04 5.34
CA PHE A 66 -26.25 -2.66 5.84
C PHE A 66 -26.41 -1.66 4.69
N TYR A 67 -25.65 -1.82 3.60
CA TYR A 67 -25.78 -1.00 2.39
C TYR A 67 -27.17 -1.12 1.74
N ARG A 68 -27.76 -2.32 1.69
CA ARG A 68 -29.11 -2.51 1.14
C ARG A 68 -30.21 -1.90 2.03
N SER A 69 -30.00 -1.91 3.34
CA SER A 69 -30.99 -1.39 4.31
C SER A 69 -30.94 0.13 4.44
N VAL A 70 -29.73 0.72 4.39
CA VAL A 70 -29.51 2.15 4.61
C VAL A 70 -29.31 2.91 3.28
N GLY A 71 -28.79 2.24 2.25
CA GLY A 71 -28.53 2.83 0.93
C GLY A 71 -29.73 3.50 0.26
N PRO A 72 -30.97 2.98 0.35
CA PRO A 72 -32.16 3.67 -0.18
C PRO A 72 -32.45 5.01 0.52
N TYR A 73 -32.13 5.11 1.81
CA TYR A 73 -32.30 6.35 2.58
C TYR A 73 -31.21 7.38 2.27
N LEU A 74 -30.00 6.93 1.93
CA LEU A 74 -28.88 7.80 1.56
C LEU A 74 -28.86 8.24 0.09
N SER A 75 -29.54 7.50 -0.80
CA SER A 75 -29.46 7.74 -2.26
C SER A 75 -30.65 8.49 -2.86
N GLY A 76 -31.64 8.91 -2.06
CA GLY A 76 -32.70 9.84 -2.48
C GLY A 76 -33.54 9.41 -3.69
N ARG A 77 -33.49 8.13 -4.08
CA ARG A 77 -34.11 7.63 -5.32
C ARG A 77 -35.47 7.01 -5.02
N THR A 78 -36.51 7.84 -5.01
CA THR A 78 -37.90 7.39 -5.00
C THR A 78 -38.28 6.87 -6.39
N THR A 79 -38.50 5.56 -6.52
CA THR A 79 -39.13 4.99 -7.72
C THR A 79 -40.64 5.25 -7.68
N PRO A 80 -41.26 5.76 -8.76
CA PRO A 80 -42.70 5.98 -8.80
C PRO A 80 -43.40 4.66 -9.13
N THR A 81 -44.17 4.13 -8.17
CA THR A 81 -45.09 3.02 -8.43
C THR A 81 -46.47 3.60 -8.72
N SER A 82 -46.93 3.44 -9.95
CA SER A 82 -48.28 3.82 -10.38
C SER A 82 -49.29 2.74 -10.00
N SER A 83 -50.34 3.10 -9.26
CA SER A 83 -51.71 2.62 -9.52
C SER A 83 -52.68 3.40 -8.64
N GLY A 84 -53.73 3.94 -9.27
CA GLY A 84 -54.57 4.98 -8.73
C GLY A 84 -55.45 4.60 -7.54
N ALA A 85 -55.59 5.56 -6.65
CA ALA A 85 -56.82 5.89 -5.95
C ALA A 85 -56.81 7.40 -5.75
N VAL A 86 -57.85 8.07 -6.23
CA VAL A 86 -58.07 9.51 -6.09
C VAL A 86 -58.48 9.76 -4.64
N ASP A 87 -57.49 9.89 -3.77
CA ASP A 87 -57.66 10.52 -2.47
C ASP A 87 -57.18 11.97 -2.56
N LYS A 88 -57.94 12.82 -1.88
CA LYS A 88 -57.79 14.28 -1.83
C LYS A 88 -56.31 14.68 -1.74
N PRO A 89 -55.88 15.79 -2.38
CA PRO A 89 -54.53 16.31 -2.20
C PRO A 89 -54.33 16.65 -0.72
N GLN A 90 -53.79 15.70 0.04
CA GLN A 90 -53.06 16.00 1.25
C GLN A 90 -51.95 16.92 0.79
N GLU A 91 -51.99 18.18 1.25
CA GLU A 91 -50.82 19.03 1.17
C GLU A 91 -49.63 18.19 1.63
N PRO A 92 -48.57 18.06 0.82
CA PRO A 92 -47.42 17.25 1.19
C PRO A 92 -46.97 17.78 2.54
N PHE A 93 -47.18 16.96 3.57
CA PHE A 93 -46.73 17.20 4.93
C PHE A 93 -45.30 17.73 4.82
N SER A 94 -45.11 19.03 5.00
CA SER A 94 -43.83 19.68 4.80
C SER A 94 -42.97 19.39 6.03
N TRP A 95 -42.60 18.11 6.20
CA TRP A 95 -41.43 17.66 6.94
C TRP A 95 -40.14 18.07 6.22
N PHE A 96 -40.14 19.19 5.49
CA PHE A 96 -38.93 19.95 5.22
C PHE A 96 -38.45 20.49 6.57
N MET A 97 -38.04 19.58 7.46
CA MET A 97 -37.01 19.85 8.44
C MET A 97 -35.85 20.34 7.58
N SER A 98 -35.75 21.66 7.47
CA SER A 98 -34.50 22.26 7.06
C SER A 98 -33.44 21.57 7.92
N PRO A 99 -32.41 20.96 7.32
CA PRO A 99 -31.41 20.24 8.09
C PRO A 99 -30.97 21.17 9.21
N ALA A 100 -31.17 20.73 10.46
CA ALA A 100 -30.99 21.59 11.62
C ALA A 100 -29.54 22.06 11.61
N VAL A 101 -29.30 23.30 11.22
CA VAL A 101 -27.95 23.86 11.14
C VAL A 101 -27.47 24.24 12.54
N MET A 102 -26.19 24.03 12.79
CA MET A 102 -25.53 24.32 14.06
C MET A 102 -24.92 25.72 14.04
N ASP A 103 -25.06 26.49 15.12
CA ASP A 103 -24.32 27.75 15.26
C ASP A 103 -22.82 27.46 15.46
N PRO A 104 -21.93 27.90 14.55
CA PRO A 104 -20.49 27.63 14.68
C PRO A 104 -19.80 28.50 15.75
N SER A 105 -20.49 29.48 16.35
CA SER A 105 -19.89 30.48 17.26
C SER A 105 -19.15 29.88 18.47
N PRO A 106 -19.65 28.82 19.14
CA PRO A 106 -18.93 28.19 20.25
C PRO A 106 -17.57 27.59 19.86
N TYR A 107 -17.41 27.17 18.59
CA TYR A 107 -16.21 26.48 18.09
C TYR A 107 -15.36 27.36 17.17
N LYS A 108 -15.56 28.67 17.24
CA LYS A 108 -14.89 29.65 16.38
C LYS A 108 -13.37 29.51 16.39
N ALA A 109 -12.77 29.20 17.54
CA ALA A 109 -11.32 29.07 17.67
C ALA A 109 -10.77 27.92 16.80
N GLN A 110 -11.36 26.73 16.90
CA GLN A 110 -10.94 25.54 16.17
C GLN A 110 -11.20 25.70 14.68
N ILE A 111 -12.38 26.19 14.30
CA ILE A 111 -12.74 26.48 12.91
C ILE A 111 -11.74 27.46 12.29
N THR A 112 -11.40 28.54 13.00
CA THR A 112 -10.44 29.53 12.50
C THR A 112 -9.05 28.91 12.30
N THR A 113 -8.59 28.06 13.23
CA THR A 113 -7.31 27.35 13.09
C THR A 113 -7.31 26.42 11.87
N ILE A 114 -8.36 25.61 11.71
CA ILE A 114 -8.53 24.73 10.54
C ILE A 114 -8.48 25.54 9.24
N GLU A 115 -9.26 26.62 9.16
CA GLU A 115 -9.33 27.46 7.98
C GLU A 115 -8.01 28.19 7.70
N SER A 116 -7.30 28.62 8.74
CA SER A 116 -6.00 29.28 8.58
C SER A 116 -4.98 28.37 7.91
N ILE A 117 -5.04 27.05 8.15
CA ILE A 117 -4.14 26.08 7.52
C ILE A 117 -4.65 25.70 6.14
N LEU A 118 -5.95 25.39 6.01
CA LEU A 118 -6.55 25.03 4.73
C LEU A 118 -6.37 26.13 3.69
N TYR A 119 -6.44 27.41 4.09
CA TYR A 119 -6.45 28.55 3.17
C TYR A 119 -5.21 29.44 3.23
N LYS A 120 -4.13 29.07 3.95
CA LYS A 120 -2.89 29.88 3.94
C LYS A 120 -2.30 29.98 2.54
N LYS A 121 -1.63 31.10 2.25
CA LYS A 121 -1.00 31.33 0.93
C LYS A 121 0.28 30.53 0.71
N SER A 122 0.97 30.14 1.77
CA SER A 122 2.19 29.34 1.71
C SER A 122 1.88 27.85 1.56
N PRO A 123 2.80 27.04 1.01
CA PRO A 123 2.65 25.58 1.02
C PRO A 123 2.42 25.03 2.44
N VAL A 124 1.67 23.93 2.51
CA VAL A 124 1.37 23.19 3.75
C VAL A 124 2.55 22.28 4.05
N SER A 125 3.04 22.31 5.29
CA SER A 125 4.06 21.40 5.80
C SER A 125 3.42 20.21 6.50
N SER A 126 4.15 19.12 6.71
CA SER A 126 3.65 17.97 7.49
C SER A 126 3.23 18.37 8.91
N GLY A 127 3.92 19.34 9.52
CA GLY A 127 3.54 19.87 10.83
C GLY A 127 2.16 20.52 10.84
N ASP A 128 1.73 21.12 9.73
CA ASP A 128 0.39 21.69 9.61
C ASP A 128 -0.70 20.61 9.53
N ILE A 129 -0.41 19.45 8.93
CA ILE A 129 -1.34 18.31 8.89
C ILE A 129 -1.61 17.81 10.31
N GLY A 130 -0.57 17.60 11.11
CA GLY A 130 -0.72 17.20 12.51
C GLY A 130 -1.49 18.22 13.37
N VAL A 131 -1.43 19.52 13.02
CA VAL A 131 -2.27 20.54 13.66
C VAL A 131 -3.73 20.43 13.18
N LEU A 132 -3.96 20.27 11.87
CA LEU A 132 -5.31 20.08 11.31
C LEU A 132 -6.02 18.87 11.92
N GLU A 133 -5.35 17.73 12.00
CA GLU A 133 -5.91 16.51 12.57
C GLU A 133 -6.32 16.69 14.03
N ARG A 134 -5.40 17.23 14.84
CA ARG A 134 -5.64 17.48 16.26
C ARG A 134 -6.79 18.46 16.46
N THR A 135 -6.77 19.60 15.76
CA THR A 135 -7.83 20.61 15.89
C THR A 135 -9.17 20.10 15.37
N GLY A 136 -9.19 19.30 14.30
CA GLY A 136 -10.40 18.67 13.79
C GLY A 136 -10.98 17.65 14.77
N GLN A 137 -10.14 16.85 15.43
CA GLN A 137 -10.56 15.92 16.47
C GLN A 137 -11.11 16.67 17.70
N GLU A 138 -10.41 17.70 18.17
CA GLU A 138 -10.87 18.56 19.27
C GLU A 138 -12.24 19.20 18.96
N LEU A 139 -12.43 19.68 17.73
CA LEU A 139 -13.70 20.23 17.26
C LEU A 139 -14.80 19.18 17.29
N SER A 140 -14.54 17.99 16.74
CA SER A 140 -15.49 16.88 16.74
C SER A 140 -15.89 16.45 18.15
N GLU A 141 -14.93 16.32 19.06
CA GLU A 141 -15.19 15.93 20.45
C GLU A 141 -15.99 16.98 21.22
N GLN A 142 -15.77 18.27 20.94
CA GLN A 142 -16.56 19.35 21.54
C GLN A 142 -17.99 19.34 21.03
N ILE A 143 -18.19 19.22 19.71
CA ILE A 143 -19.52 19.11 19.12
C ILE A 143 -20.25 17.88 19.66
N GLY A 144 -19.59 16.72 19.75
CA GLY A 144 -20.21 15.49 20.26
C GLY A 144 -20.70 15.56 21.72
N LYS A 145 -20.22 16.53 22.50
CA LYS A 145 -20.68 16.78 23.89
C LYS A 145 -21.93 17.66 23.95
N ASP A 146 -22.30 18.33 22.87
CA ASP A 146 -23.45 19.23 22.85
C ASP A 146 -24.77 18.46 22.74
N ALA A 147 -25.79 18.94 23.46
CA ALA A 147 -27.10 18.29 23.53
C ALA A 147 -27.97 18.48 22.26
N GLY A 148 -27.42 19.09 21.20
CA GLY A 148 -28.14 19.36 19.96
C GLY A 148 -28.42 18.10 19.16
N ALA A 149 -29.63 17.99 18.58
CA ALA A 149 -30.05 16.79 17.85
C ALA A 149 -29.15 16.42 16.65
N ILE A 150 -28.52 17.40 16.00
CA ILE A 150 -27.60 17.16 14.88
C ILE A 150 -26.15 16.87 15.32
N ALA A 151 -25.79 17.16 16.57
CA ALA A 151 -24.40 17.15 17.02
C ALA A 151 -23.67 15.80 16.83
N PRO A 152 -24.29 14.63 17.08
CA PRO A 152 -23.65 13.35 16.80
C PRO A 152 -23.30 13.13 15.33
N GLN A 153 -24.15 13.61 14.41
CA GLN A 153 -23.90 13.49 12.97
C GLN A 153 -22.72 14.38 12.56
N VAL A 154 -22.73 15.65 12.95
CA VAL A 154 -21.64 16.60 12.63
C VAL A 154 -20.30 16.10 13.18
N SER A 155 -20.28 15.62 14.42
CA SER A 155 -19.09 15.02 15.04
C SER A 155 -18.59 13.81 14.24
N SER A 156 -19.48 12.90 13.84
CA SER A 156 -19.11 11.73 13.02
C SER A 156 -18.51 12.14 11.66
N ASP A 157 -19.15 13.06 10.94
CA ASP A 157 -18.71 13.50 9.62
C ASP A 157 -17.35 14.25 9.70
N LEU A 158 -17.13 15.02 10.77
CA LEU A 158 -15.82 15.60 11.09
C LEU A 158 -14.75 14.54 11.36
N MET A 159 -15.06 13.48 12.12
CA MET A 159 -14.10 12.40 12.37
C MET A 159 -13.69 11.69 11.08
N PHE A 160 -14.64 11.44 10.16
CA PHE A 160 -14.33 10.87 8.85
C PHE A 160 -13.43 11.79 8.02
N TRP A 161 -13.69 13.09 8.05
CA TRP A 161 -12.85 14.07 7.38
C TRP A 161 -11.43 14.11 7.98
N VAL A 162 -11.29 14.11 9.30
CA VAL A 162 -9.98 14.05 9.98
C VAL A 162 -9.22 12.78 9.63
N ALA A 163 -9.88 11.62 9.67
CA ALA A 163 -9.25 10.34 9.33
C ALA A 163 -8.74 10.31 7.87
N ALA A 164 -9.38 11.04 6.95
CA ALA A 164 -8.93 11.15 5.57
C ALA A 164 -7.65 12.00 5.43
N LEU A 165 -7.38 12.94 6.34
CA LEU A 165 -6.16 13.76 6.32
C LEU A 165 -4.90 12.91 6.49
N GLY A 166 -4.91 11.95 7.43
CA GLY A 166 -3.74 11.12 7.71
C GLY A 166 -3.32 10.22 6.55
N SER A 167 -4.27 9.85 5.67
CA SER A 167 -3.98 9.06 4.47
C SER A 167 -3.17 9.83 3.41
N GLU A 168 -3.17 11.17 3.45
CA GLU A 168 -2.40 12.00 2.52
C GLU A 168 -0.92 12.10 2.94
N GLU A 169 -0.60 11.93 4.23
CA GLU A 169 0.77 11.98 4.76
C GLU A 169 1.63 10.77 4.31
N GLU A 170 1.00 9.63 4.01
CA GLU A 170 1.68 8.41 3.57
C GLU A 170 2.29 8.51 2.15
N SER A 171 2.01 9.59 1.41
CA SER A 171 2.56 9.82 0.05
C SER A 171 4.05 10.22 0.03
N GLY A 172 4.68 10.34 1.21
CA GLY A 172 6.11 10.11 1.45
C GLY A 172 7.10 11.19 0.98
N TYR A 173 6.81 11.94 -0.08
CA TYR A 173 7.76 12.91 -0.64
C TYR A 173 7.14 14.16 -1.26
N ALA A 174 5.82 14.19 -1.49
CA ALA A 174 5.12 15.38 -1.94
C ALA A 174 4.68 16.22 -0.74
N LEU A 175 4.74 17.55 -0.87
CA LEU A 175 4.03 18.44 0.05
C LEU A 175 2.53 18.09 -0.02
N PRO A 176 1.81 17.99 1.12
CA PRO A 176 0.41 17.56 1.14
C PRO A 176 -0.50 18.39 0.22
N ASP A 177 -1.28 17.73 -0.65
CA ASP A 177 -2.31 18.40 -1.44
C ASP A 177 -3.64 18.44 -0.67
N LEU A 178 -3.90 19.56 0.00
CA LEU A 178 -5.15 19.77 0.73
C LEU A 178 -6.35 20.12 -0.16
N SER A 179 -6.29 19.97 -1.49
CA SER A 179 -7.42 20.33 -2.36
C SER A 179 -8.66 19.49 -2.07
N ARG A 180 -8.51 18.17 -1.88
CA ARG A 180 -9.62 17.28 -1.49
C ARG A 180 -10.14 17.62 -0.09
N ALA A 181 -9.23 17.74 0.88
CA ALA A 181 -9.57 18.10 2.27
C ALA A 181 -10.38 19.41 2.36
N ARG A 182 -9.99 20.43 1.58
CA ARG A 182 -10.72 21.70 1.46
C ARG A 182 -12.11 21.52 0.86
N ALA A 183 -12.23 20.76 -0.23
CA ALA A 183 -13.52 20.54 -0.87
C ALA A 183 -14.50 19.84 0.08
N GLU A 184 -14.03 18.84 0.83
CA GLU A 184 -14.85 18.16 1.84
C GLU A 184 -15.17 19.07 3.04
N TRP A 185 -14.20 19.88 3.49
CA TRP A 185 -14.43 20.87 4.55
C TRP A 185 -15.51 21.89 4.17
N GLU A 186 -15.49 22.45 2.96
CA GLU A 186 -16.53 23.38 2.50
C GLU A 186 -17.90 22.71 2.44
N LYS A 187 -17.98 21.42 2.06
CA LYS A 187 -19.24 20.67 2.12
C LYS A 187 -19.74 20.54 3.56
N LEU A 188 -18.88 20.14 4.50
CA LEU A 188 -19.24 20.03 5.92
C LEU A 188 -19.77 21.37 6.45
N ARG A 189 -19.08 22.46 6.12
CA ARG A 189 -19.50 23.81 6.48
C ARG A 189 -20.88 24.16 5.95
N GLU A 190 -21.11 23.95 4.66
CA GLU A 190 -22.38 24.28 4.02
C GLU A 190 -23.56 23.45 4.55
N HIS A 191 -23.33 22.18 4.88
CA HIS A 191 -24.38 21.26 5.30
C HIS A 191 -24.73 21.35 6.79
N HIS A 192 -23.74 21.61 7.65
CA HIS A 192 -23.92 21.46 9.09
C HIS A 192 -23.91 22.77 9.87
N PHE A 193 -23.38 23.86 9.33
CA PHE A 193 -23.15 25.08 10.10
C PHE A 193 -23.90 26.28 9.52
N GLU A 194 -24.44 27.12 10.42
CA GLU A 194 -25.01 28.41 10.03
C GLU A 194 -23.94 29.33 9.43
N ARG A 195 -24.32 30.08 8.39
CA ARG A 195 -23.42 31.08 7.77
C ARG A 195 -23.24 32.27 8.73
N LYS A 196 -21.98 32.56 9.09
CA LYS A 196 -21.60 33.79 9.83
C LYS A 196 -20.60 34.62 9.01
N PRO A 197 -20.52 35.95 9.20
CA PRO A 197 -19.58 36.81 8.45
C PRO A 197 -18.12 36.42 8.62
N TRP A 198 -17.73 35.97 9.82
CA TRP A 198 -16.37 35.51 10.11
C TRP A 198 -16.06 34.12 9.53
N PHE A 199 -17.09 33.35 9.18
CA PHE A 199 -17.02 31.96 8.76
C PHE A 199 -16.86 31.80 7.24
N GLN A 200 -16.85 32.88 6.44
CA GLN A 200 -16.65 32.81 4.98
C GLN A 200 -15.45 33.62 4.46
N ALA A 201 -14.74 34.33 5.35
CA ALA A 201 -13.87 35.43 4.93
C ALA A 201 -12.52 35.05 4.31
N VAL A 202 -12.11 33.77 4.32
CA VAL A 202 -10.68 33.43 4.14
C VAL A 202 -10.33 32.69 2.83
N GLY A 203 -11.27 32.13 2.08
CA GLY A 203 -10.94 31.27 0.94
C GLY A 203 -11.80 31.46 -0.30
N GLY A 204 -11.47 32.42 -1.17
CA GLY A 204 -12.01 32.42 -2.53
C GLY A 204 -11.58 31.17 -3.31
N LYS A 205 -12.32 30.76 -4.35
CA LYS A 205 -11.93 29.63 -5.22
C LYS A 205 -10.48 29.72 -5.75
N GLU A 206 -9.92 30.92 -5.82
CA GLU A 206 -8.54 31.18 -6.26
C GLU A 206 -7.46 30.63 -5.31
N THR A 207 -7.71 30.57 -3.99
CA THR A 207 -6.74 30.04 -3.02
C THR A 207 -6.55 28.52 -3.15
N SER A 208 -7.51 27.83 -3.78
CA SER A 208 -7.45 26.38 -4.07
C SER A 208 -6.29 26.04 -5.00
N LEU A 209 -6.10 26.85 -6.05
CA LEU A 209 -5.10 26.63 -7.10
C LEU A 209 -3.68 27.04 -6.68
N ALA A 210 -3.55 28.01 -5.78
CA ALA A 210 -2.25 28.55 -5.36
C ALA A 210 -1.40 27.60 -4.51
N GLN A 211 -2.01 26.55 -3.93
CA GLN A 211 -1.34 25.65 -3.00
C GLN A 211 -0.79 24.36 -3.62
N ARG A 212 -1.05 24.08 -4.91
CA ARG A 212 -0.41 22.91 -5.54
C ARG A 212 1.08 23.21 -5.70
N PRO A 213 1.97 22.51 -4.97
CA PRO A 213 3.39 22.67 -5.18
C PRO A 213 3.67 22.37 -6.65
N ARG A 214 4.54 23.17 -7.28
CA ARG A 214 5.04 22.78 -8.59
C ARG A 214 5.68 21.40 -8.43
N PRO A 215 5.31 20.39 -9.24
CA PRO A 215 5.95 19.09 -9.15
C PRO A 215 7.46 19.30 -9.28
N PRO A 216 8.27 18.66 -8.42
CA PRO A 216 9.72 18.81 -8.48
C PRO A 216 10.19 18.39 -9.86
N GLU A 217 11.06 19.18 -10.47
CA GLU A 217 11.59 18.86 -11.80
C GLU A 217 12.44 17.59 -11.70
N ALA A 218 12.20 16.65 -12.61
CA ALA A 218 12.97 15.41 -12.64
C ALA A 218 14.40 15.70 -13.13
N ASP A 219 15.39 15.07 -12.48
CA ASP A 219 16.75 15.08 -12.98
C ASP A 219 16.82 14.30 -14.31
N PRO A 220 17.15 14.95 -15.45
CA PRO A 220 17.21 14.29 -16.75
C PRO A 220 18.19 13.11 -16.80
N GLU A 221 19.26 13.17 -16.00
CA GLU A 221 20.26 12.11 -15.91
C GLU A 221 19.71 10.85 -15.23
N VAL A 222 18.91 11.04 -14.18
CA VAL A 222 18.22 9.94 -13.50
C VAL A 222 17.20 9.29 -14.43
N VAL A 223 16.39 10.10 -15.13
CA VAL A 223 15.40 9.61 -16.11
C VAL A 223 16.08 8.81 -17.22
N ARG A 224 17.20 9.33 -17.76
CA ARG A 224 18.01 8.64 -18.78
C ARG A 224 18.53 7.29 -18.27
N GLY A 225 19.09 7.27 -17.06
CA GLY A 225 19.58 6.04 -16.43
C GLY A 225 18.48 4.98 -16.26
N LEU A 226 17.28 5.37 -15.84
CA LEU A 226 16.15 4.43 -15.70
C LEU A 226 15.72 3.84 -17.06
N ARG A 227 15.68 4.63 -18.14
CA ARG A 227 15.40 4.11 -19.49
C ARG A 227 16.50 3.17 -20.00
N GLU A 228 17.75 3.40 -19.62
CA GLU A 228 18.84 2.49 -19.92
C GLU A 228 18.71 1.17 -19.16
N SER A 229 18.37 1.21 -17.87
CA SER A 229 18.06 0.02 -17.07
C SER A 229 16.87 -0.76 -17.62
N ALA A 230 15.78 -0.09 -17.99
CA ALA A 230 14.60 -0.72 -18.60
C ALA A 230 14.99 -1.51 -19.86
N ARG A 231 15.75 -0.88 -20.78
CA ARG A 231 16.26 -1.54 -21.99
C ARG A 231 17.19 -2.71 -21.68
N ALA A 232 18.03 -2.60 -20.65
CA ALA A 232 18.89 -3.71 -20.22
C ALA A 232 18.09 -4.90 -19.70
N ILE A 233 17.04 -4.65 -18.91
CA ILE A 233 16.14 -5.68 -18.39
C ILE A 233 15.36 -6.37 -19.52
N VAL A 234 14.87 -5.63 -20.53
CA VAL A 234 14.21 -6.23 -21.71
C VAL A 234 15.14 -7.17 -22.46
N ARG A 235 16.39 -6.75 -22.73
CA ARG A 235 17.39 -7.63 -23.37
C ARG A 235 17.63 -8.89 -22.56
N LEU A 236 17.72 -8.75 -21.22
CA LEU A 236 17.92 -9.88 -20.33
C LEU A 236 16.74 -10.86 -20.34
N ILE A 237 15.49 -10.36 -20.40
CA ILE A 237 14.28 -11.17 -20.58
C ILE A 237 14.38 -11.99 -21.88
N ASP A 238 14.70 -11.34 -23.00
CA ASP A 238 14.76 -11.99 -24.31
C ASP A 238 15.87 -13.04 -24.40
N GLU A 239 17.05 -12.75 -23.82
CA GLU A 239 18.15 -13.71 -23.69
C GLU A 239 17.75 -14.90 -22.83
N GLY A 240 17.16 -14.64 -21.65
CA GLY A 240 16.72 -15.67 -20.72
C GLY A 240 15.70 -16.63 -21.35
N ARG A 241 14.72 -16.11 -22.11
CA ARG A 241 13.75 -16.92 -22.85
C ARG A 241 14.43 -17.85 -23.85
N ARG A 242 15.29 -17.32 -24.73
CA ARG A 242 16.00 -18.12 -25.74
C ARG A 242 16.87 -19.21 -25.12
N GLU A 243 17.56 -18.89 -24.02
CA GLU A 243 18.40 -19.86 -23.32
C GLU A 243 17.57 -20.95 -22.63
N CYS A 244 16.46 -20.59 -21.99
CA CYS A 244 15.54 -21.54 -21.38
C CYS A 244 14.91 -22.48 -22.42
N GLU A 245 14.54 -21.95 -23.59
CA GLU A 245 14.03 -22.75 -24.71
C GLU A 245 15.09 -23.73 -25.21
N ARG A 246 16.35 -23.28 -25.37
CA ARG A 246 17.48 -24.12 -25.77
C ARG A 246 17.78 -25.24 -24.77
N LEU A 247 17.69 -24.95 -23.47
CA LEU A 247 17.91 -25.94 -22.41
C LEU A 247 16.78 -26.98 -22.34
N GLY A 248 15.57 -26.58 -22.74
CA GLY A 248 14.38 -27.42 -22.73
C GLY A 248 13.91 -27.81 -21.34
N GLU A 249 12.91 -28.69 -21.30
CA GLU A 249 12.36 -29.24 -20.06
C GLU A 249 12.79 -30.68 -19.82
N ILE A 250 12.71 -31.11 -18.55
CA ILE A 250 12.83 -32.51 -18.16
C ILE A 250 11.42 -33.04 -17.99
N VAL A 251 11.00 -33.94 -18.90
CA VAL A 251 9.66 -34.51 -18.91
C VAL A 251 9.71 -35.93 -18.36
N GLY A 252 9.50 -36.06 -17.05
CA GLY A 252 9.39 -37.34 -16.34
C GLY A 252 10.71 -38.09 -16.10
N GLU A 253 10.61 -39.19 -15.37
CA GLU A 253 11.76 -40.01 -14.90
C GLU A 253 12.46 -40.80 -16.02
N ALA A 254 11.84 -40.93 -17.20
CA ALA A 254 12.37 -41.70 -18.32
C ALA A 254 13.34 -40.92 -19.21
N ASP A 255 13.58 -39.63 -18.94
CA ASP A 255 14.52 -38.81 -19.71
C ASP A 255 15.96 -39.24 -19.39
N ARG A 256 16.56 -40.05 -20.29
CA ARG A 256 17.95 -40.51 -20.17
C ARG A 256 18.97 -39.37 -20.16
N GLU A 257 18.59 -38.17 -20.61
CA GLU A 257 19.44 -36.98 -20.60
C GLU A 257 19.23 -36.10 -19.36
N ALA A 258 18.32 -36.47 -18.44
CA ALA A 258 17.99 -35.67 -17.26
C ALA A 258 19.22 -35.25 -16.45
N PRO A 259 20.21 -36.13 -16.13
CA PRO A 259 21.38 -35.70 -15.37
C PRO A 259 22.20 -34.60 -16.07
N LYS A 260 22.34 -34.70 -17.39
CA LYS A 260 23.05 -33.69 -18.20
C LYS A 260 22.28 -32.37 -18.22
N LYS A 261 20.97 -32.41 -18.48
CA LYS A 261 20.11 -31.22 -18.46
C LYS A 261 20.10 -30.54 -17.08
N ILE A 262 20.03 -31.30 -15.98
CA ILE A 262 20.10 -30.77 -14.61
C ILE A 262 21.42 -30.02 -14.40
N ALA A 263 22.55 -30.59 -14.85
CA ALA A 263 23.85 -29.94 -14.74
C ALA A 263 23.91 -28.63 -15.56
N GLU A 264 23.40 -28.64 -16.79
CA GLU A 264 23.32 -27.44 -17.64
C GLU A 264 22.42 -26.35 -17.02
N TRP A 265 21.26 -26.72 -16.47
CA TRP A 265 20.35 -25.82 -15.77
C TRP A 265 20.97 -25.21 -14.52
N ARG A 266 21.73 -25.99 -13.73
CA ARG A 266 22.46 -25.46 -12.56
C ARG A 266 23.52 -24.44 -12.96
N GLN A 267 24.29 -24.74 -14.00
CA GLN A 267 25.30 -23.83 -14.52
C GLN A 267 24.66 -22.53 -15.05
N TRP A 268 23.57 -22.66 -15.83
CA TRP A 268 22.82 -21.51 -16.33
C TRP A 268 22.27 -20.64 -15.21
N SER A 269 21.68 -21.25 -14.18
CA SER A 269 21.09 -20.53 -13.04
C SER A 269 22.12 -19.64 -12.30
N GLN A 270 23.35 -20.14 -12.12
CA GLN A 270 24.43 -19.36 -11.50
C GLN A 270 24.85 -18.17 -12.38
N GLN A 271 24.97 -18.37 -13.69
CA GLN A 271 25.28 -17.29 -14.63
C GLN A 271 24.15 -16.27 -14.74
N TRP A 272 22.91 -16.74 -14.71
CA TRP A 272 21.70 -15.92 -14.73
C TRP A 272 21.63 -14.99 -13.52
N GLU A 273 21.86 -15.50 -12.31
CA GLU A 273 21.86 -14.67 -11.10
C GLU A 273 22.89 -13.53 -11.20
N GLY A 274 24.09 -13.82 -11.71
CA GLY A 274 25.12 -12.81 -11.95
C GLY A 274 24.66 -11.69 -12.90
N ARG A 275 24.02 -12.05 -14.02
CA ARG A 275 23.48 -11.08 -14.98
C ARG A 275 22.33 -10.25 -14.40
N VAL A 276 21.41 -10.88 -13.67
CA VAL A 276 20.31 -10.17 -13.00
C VAL A 276 20.84 -9.21 -11.93
N ARG A 277 21.89 -9.60 -11.19
CA ARG A 277 22.57 -8.72 -10.22
C ARG A 277 23.24 -7.54 -10.91
N GLN A 278 23.89 -7.76 -12.05
CA GLN A 278 24.48 -6.69 -12.86
C GLN A 278 23.41 -5.70 -13.36
N ALA A 279 22.28 -6.22 -13.88
CA ALA A 279 21.15 -5.37 -14.28
C ALA A 279 20.61 -4.55 -13.10
N ALA A 280 20.45 -5.18 -11.93
CA ALA A 280 20.03 -4.50 -10.70
C ALA A 280 20.98 -3.37 -10.28
N ALA A 281 22.29 -3.55 -10.48
CA ALA A 281 23.29 -2.54 -10.15
C ALA A 281 23.24 -1.31 -11.08
N THR A 282 22.57 -1.41 -12.25
CA THR A 282 22.35 -0.24 -13.12
C THR A 282 21.22 0.66 -12.65
N LEU A 283 20.37 0.19 -11.72
CA LEU A 283 19.30 1.01 -11.17
C LEU A 283 19.89 2.19 -10.40
N SER A 284 19.49 3.41 -10.77
CA SER A 284 20.05 4.63 -10.20
C SER A 284 19.69 4.77 -8.72
N PRO A 285 20.67 4.77 -7.79
CA PRO A 285 20.40 5.05 -6.37
C PRO A 285 19.77 6.44 -6.15
N GLY A 286 20.00 7.37 -7.08
CA GLY A 286 19.36 8.68 -7.09
C GLY A 286 17.86 8.62 -7.34
N ALA A 287 17.38 7.65 -8.12
CA ALA A 287 15.96 7.52 -8.42
C ALA A 287 15.11 7.19 -7.19
N ARG A 288 15.62 6.36 -6.27
CA ARG A 288 14.94 6.06 -4.98
C ARG A 288 14.74 7.31 -4.12
N ARG A 289 15.58 8.32 -4.27
CA ARG A 289 15.53 9.59 -3.52
C ARG A 289 14.96 10.73 -4.35
N SER A 290 14.49 10.45 -5.57
CA SER A 290 13.89 11.47 -6.42
C SER A 290 12.60 11.96 -5.77
N ALA A 291 12.46 13.28 -5.64
CA ALA A 291 11.22 13.90 -5.20
C ALA A 291 10.11 13.80 -6.28
N HIS A 292 10.48 13.53 -7.54
CA HIS A 292 9.51 13.36 -8.61
C HIS A 292 8.80 12.00 -8.49
N PRO A 293 7.47 11.95 -8.28
CA PRO A 293 6.75 10.72 -7.98
C PRO A 293 6.87 9.69 -9.12
N ASP A 294 6.69 10.10 -10.38
CA ASP A 294 6.81 9.17 -11.51
C ASP A 294 8.21 8.56 -11.64
N VAL A 295 9.28 9.29 -11.28
CA VAL A 295 10.66 8.76 -11.30
C VAL A 295 10.86 7.70 -10.22
N SER A 296 10.32 7.95 -9.02
CA SER A 296 10.36 6.99 -7.91
C SER A 296 9.56 5.71 -8.23
N MET A 297 8.34 5.87 -8.77
CA MET A 297 7.47 4.77 -9.18
C MET A 297 8.05 3.96 -10.34
N ALA A 298 8.69 4.61 -11.30
CA ALA A 298 9.42 3.94 -12.37
C ALA A 298 10.55 3.07 -11.82
N ASN A 299 11.38 3.62 -10.92
CA ASN A 299 12.44 2.86 -10.28
C ASN A 299 11.91 1.66 -9.48
N GLN A 300 10.86 1.85 -8.67
CA GLN A 300 10.23 0.77 -7.92
C GLN A 300 9.71 -0.35 -8.84
N SER A 301 9.11 0.03 -9.97
CA SER A 301 8.62 -0.93 -10.97
C SER A 301 9.78 -1.74 -11.58
N LEU A 302 10.91 -1.10 -11.90
CA LEU A 302 12.10 -1.80 -12.38
C LEU A 302 12.72 -2.73 -11.32
N GLU A 303 12.64 -2.38 -10.04
CA GLU A 303 13.05 -3.27 -8.95
C GLU A 303 12.18 -4.52 -8.86
N PHE A 304 10.86 -4.38 -9.03
CA PHE A 304 9.97 -5.53 -9.13
C PHE A 304 10.26 -6.38 -10.36
N ALA A 305 10.59 -5.78 -11.51
CA ALA A 305 11.02 -6.52 -12.69
C ALA A 305 12.27 -7.38 -12.41
N VAL A 306 13.30 -6.77 -11.78
CA VAL A 306 14.52 -7.48 -11.35
C VAL A 306 14.18 -8.61 -10.37
N HIS A 307 13.29 -8.36 -9.41
CA HIS A 307 12.86 -9.37 -8.45
C HIS A 307 12.22 -10.58 -9.16
N SER A 308 11.29 -10.35 -10.08
CA SER A 308 10.66 -11.42 -10.88
C SER A 308 11.70 -12.24 -11.67
N LEU A 309 12.72 -11.58 -12.25
CA LEU A 309 13.81 -12.27 -12.95
C LEU A 309 14.67 -13.16 -12.03
N ARG A 310 14.89 -12.76 -10.77
CA ARG A 310 15.61 -13.60 -9.79
C ARG A 310 14.87 -14.89 -9.47
N LEU A 311 13.56 -14.93 -9.67
CA LEU A 311 12.73 -16.10 -9.36
C LEU A 311 12.64 -17.10 -10.52
N VAL A 312 13.12 -16.75 -11.72
CA VAL A 312 13.07 -17.64 -12.90
C VAL A 312 13.73 -19.01 -12.61
N PRO A 313 14.93 -19.11 -11.99
CA PRO A 313 15.53 -20.39 -11.66
C PRO A 313 14.84 -21.14 -10.50
N ASN A 314 14.21 -20.42 -9.57
CA ASN A 314 13.71 -20.96 -8.30
C ASN A 314 12.35 -21.67 -8.41
N ALA A 315 11.76 -21.67 -9.60
CA ALA A 315 10.48 -22.30 -9.91
C ALA A 315 10.55 -23.83 -10.09
N ALA A 316 11.50 -24.48 -9.41
CA ALA A 316 11.94 -25.85 -9.67
C ALA A 316 10.87 -26.91 -9.38
N ASN A 317 10.83 -27.93 -10.25
CA ASN A 317 10.20 -29.22 -9.98
C ASN A 317 11.09 -30.09 -9.06
N ASP A 318 10.70 -31.35 -8.85
CA ASP A 318 11.43 -32.33 -8.02
C ASP A 318 12.89 -32.54 -8.44
N PHE A 319 13.27 -32.14 -9.66
CA PHE A 319 14.62 -32.27 -10.22
C PHE A 319 15.45 -30.97 -10.13
N GLY A 320 14.93 -29.90 -9.53
CA GLY A 320 15.63 -28.62 -9.48
C GLY A 320 15.54 -27.82 -10.79
N VAL A 321 14.65 -28.21 -11.73
CA VAL A 321 14.46 -27.55 -13.02
C VAL A 321 13.09 -26.91 -13.07
N PRO A 322 12.96 -25.61 -13.38
CA PRO A 322 11.67 -24.96 -13.36
C PRO A 322 10.72 -25.46 -14.46
N PHE A 323 9.41 -25.30 -14.27
CA PHE A 323 8.44 -25.54 -15.35
C PHE A 323 8.42 -24.35 -16.32
N TYR A 324 8.21 -24.61 -17.61
CA TYR A 324 8.12 -23.61 -18.68
C TYR A 324 7.04 -22.59 -18.40
N SER A 325 5.85 -23.04 -17.99
CA SER A 325 4.73 -22.17 -17.66
C SER A 325 5.09 -21.18 -16.56
N GLU A 326 5.81 -21.62 -15.54
CA GLU A 326 6.21 -20.78 -14.43
C GLU A 326 7.35 -19.83 -14.82
N ARG A 327 8.37 -20.29 -15.56
CA ARG A 327 9.42 -19.40 -16.11
C ARG A 327 8.83 -18.30 -16.97
N GLU A 328 7.95 -18.69 -17.90
CA GLU A 328 7.33 -17.78 -18.85
C GLU A 328 6.41 -16.78 -18.12
N ARG A 329 5.70 -17.22 -17.08
CA ARG A 329 4.98 -16.31 -16.17
C ARG A 329 5.94 -15.27 -15.56
N ARG A 330 7.10 -15.67 -15.03
CA ARG A 330 8.08 -14.74 -14.43
C ARG A 330 8.66 -13.75 -15.45
N PHE A 331 8.95 -14.20 -16.67
CA PHE A 331 9.38 -13.30 -17.74
C PHE A 331 8.28 -12.28 -18.12
N ASN A 332 7.03 -12.72 -18.20
CA ASN A 332 5.90 -11.83 -18.47
C ASN A 332 5.63 -10.84 -17.33
N GLU A 333 5.73 -11.28 -16.07
CA GLU A 333 5.66 -10.39 -14.90
C GLU A 333 6.75 -9.31 -14.95
N ALA A 334 7.99 -9.71 -15.23
CA ALA A 334 9.09 -8.76 -15.35
C ALA A 334 8.84 -7.75 -16.49
N LEU A 335 8.37 -8.22 -17.65
CA LEU A 335 8.07 -7.35 -18.80
C LEU A 335 6.94 -6.35 -18.49
N ALA A 336 5.87 -6.80 -17.82
CA ALA A 336 4.77 -5.92 -17.42
C ALA A 336 5.24 -4.80 -16.48
N HIS A 337 6.14 -5.12 -15.54
CA HIS A 337 6.75 -4.13 -14.67
C HIS A 337 7.66 -3.14 -15.42
N VAL A 338 8.40 -3.59 -16.43
CA VAL A 338 9.18 -2.69 -17.29
C VAL A 338 8.24 -1.75 -18.07
N GLN A 339 7.16 -2.26 -18.64
CA GLN A 339 6.16 -1.43 -19.35
C GLN A 339 5.56 -0.37 -18.42
N THR A 340 5.21 -0.77 -17.20
CA THR A 340 4.71 0.14 -16.16
C THR A 340 5.72 1.24 -15.84
N ALA A 341 7.02 0.90 -15.77
CA ALA A 341 8.07 1.87 -15.55
C ALA A 341 8.17 2.89 -16.69
N GLU A 342 8.14 2.44 -17.95
CA GLU A 342 8.15 3.32 -19.13
C GLU A 342 6.91 4.23 -19.16
N ASP A 343 5.74 3.74 -18.78
CA ASP A 343 4.51 4.54 -18.68
C ASP A 343 4.61 5.67 -17.65
N TYR A 344 5.35 5.47 -16.55
CA TYR A 344 5.66 6.54 -15.61
C TYR A 344 6.68 7.51 -16.18
N LEU A 345 7.76 7.01 -16.80
CA LEU A 345 8.80 7.85 -17.41
C LEU A 345 8.31 8.67 -18.60
N ALA A 346 7.22 8.27 -19.26
CA ALA A 346 6.58 9.04 -20.32
C ALA A 346 5.78 10.25 -19.81
N ARG A 347 5.42 10.28 -18.51
CA ARG A 347 4.68 11.39 -17.87
C ARG A 347 5.59 12.49 -17.35
N VAL A 348 6.88 12.18 -17.18
CA VAL A 348 7.91 13.14 -16.80
C VAL A 348 8.13 14.10 -17.96
N LYS A 349 7.77 15.38 -17.76
CA LYS A 349 7.85 16.45 -18.77
C LYS A 349 9.21 17.12 -18.82
#